data_AF-A0A661IUM3-F1
#
_entry.id   AF-A0A661IUM3-F1
#
_cell.length_a   1.000
_cell.length_b   1.000
_cell.length_c   1.000
_cell.angle_alpha   90.00
_cell.angle_beta   90.00
_cell.angle_gamma   90.00
#
_symmetry.space_group_name_H-M   'P 1'
#
loop_
_entity.id
_entity.type
_entity.pdbx_description
1 polymer ?
#
loop_
_entity_poly.entity_id
_entity_poly.type
_entity_poly.pdbx_seq_one_letter_code
_entity_poly.pdbx_strand_id
1 'polypeptide(L)'
;PPNPPARRVGGIPSPNLIPARSLCEKEITEFGPPEPLFASCEAFIKAVREGMDAPSLGRYSLETLKVLDAGARSLGRGGERVQL
;
A
#
# COMPACT_ATOMS: atom_id res chain seq x y z
N PRO A 1 -26.83 -22.83 5.11
CA PRO A 1 -25.91 -22.64 3.95
C PRO A 1 -25.92 -21.18 3.47
N PRO A 2 -24.78 -20.53 3.20
CA PRO A 2 -24.79 -19.18 2.68
C PRO A 2 -25.29 -19.20 1.23
N ASN A 3 -26.27 -18.34 0.94
CA ASN A 3 -26.86 -18.22 -0.39
C ASN A 3 -25.81 -17.71 -1.39
N PRO A 4 -25.78 -18.22 -2.63
CA PRO A 4 -24.88 -17.70 -3.65
C PRO A 4 -25.25 -16.24 -3.99
N PRO A 5 -24.26 -15.42 -4.38
CA PRO A 5 -24.49 -13.99 -4.63
C PRO A 5 -25.48 -13.79 -5.77
N ALA A 6 -26.55 -13.04 -5.49
CA ALA A 6 -27.67 -12.84 -6.42
C ALA A 6 -27.31 -12.02 -7.67
N ARG A 7 -26.17 -11.32 -7.68
CA ARG A 7 -25.83 -10.36 -8.74
C ARG A 7 -24.68 -10.89 -9.60
N ARG A 8 -25.01 -11.21 -10.85
CA ARG A 8 -24.05 -11.58 -11.91
C ARG A 8 -23.74 -10.36 -12.77
N VAL A 9 -22.47 -10.15 -13.12
CA VAL A 9 -22.05 -9.17 -14.15
C VAL A 9 -21.41 -9.97 -15.28
N GLY A 10 -21.98 -9.92 -16.49
CA GLY A 10 -21.45 -10.67 -17.65
C GLY A 10 -21.58 -12.20 -17.56
N GLY A 11 -22.51 -12.74 -16.76
CA GLY A 11 -22.74 -14.19 -16.65
C GLY A 11 -21.79 -14.94 -15.72
N ILE A 12 -20.74 -14.28 -15.20
CA ILE A 12 -19.78 -14.87 -14.27
C ILE A 12 -20.16 -14.48 -12.83
N PRO A 13 -20.31 -15.43 -11.90
CA PRO A 13 -20.41 -15.11 -10.48
C PRO A 13 -19.03 -14.64 -10.01
N SER A 14 -18.77 -13.33 -10.07
CA SER A 14 -17.47 -12.79 -9.64
C SER A 14 -17.30 -12.99 -8.13
N PRO A 15 -16.37 -13.86 -7.66
CA PRO A 15 -16.05 -13.97 -6.24
C PRO A 15 -15.23 -12.76 -5.79
N ASN A 16 -14.67 -12.01 -6.76
CA ASN A 16 -13.87 -10.84 -6.52
C ASN A 16 -14.78 -9.62 -6.64
N LEU A 17 -15.27 -9.15 -5.50
CA LEU A 17 -15.75 -7.79 -5.30
C LEU A 17 -14.57 -6.83 -5.52
N ILE A 18 -14.07 -6.70 -6.76
CA ILE A 18 -13.39 -5.47 -7.15
C ILE A 18 -14.52 -4.46 -7.28
N PRO A 19 -14.60 -3.43 -6.43
CA PRO A 19 -15.65 -2.45 -6.52
C PRO A 19 -15.69 -1.91 -7.95
N ALA A 20 -16.86 -1.93 -8.60
CA ALA A 20 -17.04 -1.36 -9.95
C ALA A 20 -16.70 0.15 -10.00
N ARG A 21 -16.47 0.77 -8.84
CA ARG A 21 -15.89 2.09 -8.65
C ARG A 21 -14.48 1.96 -8.05
N SER A 22 -13.56 1.33 -8.75
CA SER A 22 -12.14 1.55 -8.50
C SER A 22 -11.84 2.95 -9.03
N LEU A 23 -11.88 3.94 -8.14
CA LEU A 23 -11.32 5.25 -8.46
C LEU A 23 -9.82 5.01 -8.65
N CYS A 24 -9.27 5.43 -9.80
CA CYS A 24 -7.83 5.47 -9.95
C CYS A 24 -7.31 6.37 -8.82
N GLU A 25 -6.61 5.79 -7.84
CA GLU A 25 -5.84 6.59 -6.91
C GLU A 25 -4.86 7.39 -7.76
N LYS A 26 -4.91 8.73 -7.62
CA LYS A 26 -4.15 9.71 -8.40
C LYS A 26 -2.92 9.10 -9.07
N GLU A 27 -2.94 9.08 -10.40
CA GLU A 27 -1.77 8.68 -11.18
C GLU A 27 -0.64 9.68 -10.88
N ILE A 28 0.41 9.19 -10.21
CA ILE A 28 1.61 9.98 -9.95
C ILE A 28 2.41 9.99 -11.24
N THR A 29 2.20 11.01 -12.06
CA THR A 29 2.91 11.19 -13.34
C THR A 29 4.24 11.93 -13.18
N GLU A 30 4.46 12.57 -12.03
CA GLU A 30 5.65 13.37 -11.75
C GLU A 30 6.16 13.14 -10.33
N PHE A 31 7.47 12.97 -10.19
CA PHE A 31 8.15 12.80 -8.90
C PHE A 31 8.89 14.08 -8.46
N GLY A 32 8.61 15.20 -9.14
CA GLY A 32 9.34 16.46 -9.00
C GLY A 32 10.57 16.54 -9.90
N PRO A 33 11.32 17.66 -9.82
CA PRO A 33 12.46 17.92 -10.70
C PRO A 33 13.68 17.00 -10.49
N PRO A 34 14.08 16.59 -9.26
CA PRO A 34 15.18 15.65 -9.10
C PRO A 34 14.73 14.21 -9.35
N GLU A 35 15.63 13.42 -9.91
CA GLU A 35 15.45 11.97 -10.00
C GLU A 35 15.29 11.38 -8.58
N PRO A 36 14.33 10.46 -8.33
CA PRO A 36 13.98 10.01 -6.98
C PRO A 36 15.13 9.39 -6.18
N LEU A 37 15.98 8.57 -6.81
CA LEU A 37 17.12 7.95 -6.12
C LEU A 37 18.17 9.00 -5.75
N PHE A 38 18.45 9.94 -6.65
CA PHE A 38 19.32 11.08 -6.39
C PHE A 38 18.82 11.91 -5.20
N ALA A 39 17.53 12.26 -5.19
CA ALA A 39 16.91 13.01 -4.10
C ALA A 39 17.02 12.26 -2.75
N SER A 40 16.84 10.94 -2.76
CA SER A 40 16.99 10.08 -1.59
C SER A 40 18.43 10.10 -1.04
N CYS A 41 19.42 9.95 -1.92
CA CYS A 41 20.84 10.01 -1.55
C CYS A 41 21.24 11.38 -1.00
N GLU A 42 20.78 12.46 -1.63
CA GLU A 42 21.05 13.83 -1.18
C GLU A 42 20.46 14.07 0.22
N ALA A 43 19.21 13.65 0.44
CA ALA A 43 18.55 13.78 1.73
C ALA A 43 19.26 12.99 2.84
N PHE A 44 19.75 11.79 2.53
CA PHE A 44 20.56 10.99 3.46
C PHE A 44 21.85 11.71 3.85
N ILE A 45 22.59 12.26 2.88
CA ILE A 45 23.83 12.99 3.15
C ILE A 45 23.57 14.24 4.01
N LYS A 46 22.50 14.99 3.72
CA LYS A 46 22.08 16.14 4.53
C LYS A 46 21.73 15.75 5.95
N ALA A 47 20.98 14.65 6.14
CA ALA A 47 20.66 14.14 7.46
C ALA A 47 21.92 13.85 8.30
N VAL A 48 22.93 13.22 7.69
CA VAL A 48 24.22 12.92 8.35
C VAL A 48 25.02 14.18 8.67
N ARG A 49 25.06 15.16 7.76
CA ARG A 49 25.90 16.36 7.90
C ARG A 49 25.28 17.45 8.77
N GLU A 50 23.96 17.58 8.72
CA GLU A 50 23.22 18.73 9.27
C GLU A 50 22.32 18.32 10.45
N GLY A 51 22.24 17.03 10.77
CA GLY A 51 21.40 16.52 11.86
C GLY A 51 19.89 16.61 11.56
N MET A 52 19.52 16.68 10.28
CA MET A 52 18.12 16.66 9.85
C MET A 52 17.54 15.23 9.85
N ASP A 53 16.24 15.11 10.05
CA ASP A 53 15.52 13.84 9.92
C ASP A 53 15.51 13.41 8.43
N ALA A 54 15.96 12.19 8.16
CA ALA A 54 15.88 11.62 6.81
C ALA A 54 14.40 11.39 6.41
N PRO A 55 14.05 11.45 5.12
CA PRO A 55 12.70 11.16 4.67
C PRO A 55 12.29 9.70 4.94
N SER A 56 13.25 8.76 4.94
CA SER A 56 13.06 7.34 5.22
C SER A 56 13.66 6.96 6.58
N LEU A 57 12.93 7.26 7.66
CA LEU A 57 13.35 6.83 9.00
C LEU A 57 12.93 5.39 9.25
N GLY A 58 13.77 4.64 9.97
CA GLY A 58 13.50 3.23 10.28
C GLY A 58 12.14 2.98 10.96
N ARG A 59 11.60 3.99 11.67
CA ARG A 59 10.23 3.96 12.22
C ARG A 59 9.16 3.75 11.15
N TYR A 60 9.29 4.37 9.99
CA TYR A 60 8.32 4.21 8.89
C TYR A 60 8.45 2.84 8.23
N SER A 61 9.67 2.32 8.12
CA SER A 61 9.91 0.95 7.65
C SER A 61 9.26 -0.09 8.56
N LEU A 62 9.29 0.12 9.89
CA LEU A 62 8.60 -0.74 10.84
C LEU A 62 7.07 -0.71 10.67
N GLU A 63 6.48 0.47 10.45
CA GLU A 63 5.04 0.58 10.16
C GLU A 63 4.67 -0.14 8.86
N THR A 64 5.51 -0.04 7.81
CA THR A 64 5.32 -0.82 6.57
C THR A 64 5.34 -2.32 6.85
N LEU A 65 6.29 -2.81 7.65
CA LEU A 65 6.37 -4.23 8.00
C LEU A 65 5.15 -4.71 8.79
N LYS A 66 4.62 -3.90 9.71
CA LYS A 66 3.38 -4.23 10.45
C LYS A 66 2.19 -4.41 9.52
N VAL A 67 2.05 -3.54 8.51
CA VAL A 67 0.98 -3.64 7.51
C VAL A 67 1.14 -4.90 6.66
N LEU A 68 2.36 -5.21 6.21
CA LEU A 68 2.64 -6.41 5.42
C LEU A 68 2.35 -7.69 6.21
N ASP A 69 2.74 -7.74 7.49
CA ASP A 69 2.44 -8.85 8.39
C ASP A 69 0.92 -9.01 8.61
N ALA A 70 0.21 -7.91 8.87
CA ALA A 70 -1.25 -7.95 9.02
C ALA A 70 -1.95 -8.45 7.75
N GLY A 71 -1.45 -8.06 6.57
CA GLY A 71 -1.91 -8.56 5.27
C GLY A 71 -1.72 -10.07 5.12
N ALA A 72 -0.53 -10.58 5.46
CA ALA A 72 -0.25 -12.01 5.44
C ALA A 72 -1.17 -12.79 6.38
N ARG A 73 -1.38 -12.30 7.61
CA ARG A 73 -2.30 -12.90 8.58
C ARG A 73 -3.75 -12.87 8.12
N SER A 74 -4.20 -11.78 7.49
CA SER A 74 -5.54 -11.64 6.94
C SER A 74 -5.80 -12.68 5.85
N LEU A 75 -4.86 -12.84 4.91
CA LEU A 75 -4.94 -13.84 3.84
C LEU A 75 -5.01 -15.26 4.40
N GLY A 76 -4.19 -15.57 5.41
CA GLY A 76 -4.23 -16.87 6.11
C GLY A 76 -5.56 -17.17 6.80
N ARG A 77 -6.36 -16.15 7.11
CA ARG A 77 -7.70 -16.25 7.73
C ARG A 77 -8.85 -16.08 6.72
N GLY A 78 -8.58 -16.21 5.42
CA GLY A 78 -9.62 -16.07 4.39
C GLY A 78 -10.08 -14.63 4.15
N GLY A 79 -9.23 -13.64 4.44
CA GLY A 79 -9.51 -12.22 4.20
C GLY A 79 -10.17 -11.50 5.38
N GLU A 80 -10.13 -12.08 6.57
CA GLU A 80 -10.62 -11.41 7.78
C GLU A 80 -9.83 -10.13 8.08
N ARG A 81 -10.53 -9.10 8.54
CA ARG A 81 -9.89 -7.85 8.98
C ARG A 81 -8.98 -8.12 10.18
N VAL A 82 -7.71 -7.72 10.07
CA VAL A 82 -6.73 -7.76 11.16
C VAL A 82 -6.56 -6.34 11.72
N GLN A 83 -6.63 -6.21 13.03
CA GLN A 83 -6.33 -4.95 13.72
C GLN A 83 -4.80 -4.80 13.85
N LEU A 84 -4.29 -3.63 13.46
CA LEU A 84 -2.89 -3.24 13.60
C LEU A 84 -2.58 -2.79 15.04
#